data_AF-A0A939AKY8-F1
#
_entry.id   AF-A0A939AKY8-F1
#
_cell.length_a   1.000
_cell.length_b   1.000
_cell.length_c   1.000
_cell.angle_alpha   90.00
_cell.angle_beta   90.00
_cell.angle_gamma   90.00
#
_symmetry.space_group_name_H-M   'P 1'
#
loop_
_entity.id
_entity.type
_entity.pdbx_description
1 polymer ?
#
loop_
_entity_poly.entity_id
_entity_poly.type
_entity_poly.pdbx_seq_one_letter_code
_entity_poly.pdbx_strand_id
1 'polypeptide(L)'
;MTDPKESPLIPPHGGYRELQSYQMSEIVYDATAVFCDRFIDRRSRTHDQMVQAARSGKQNIAEGSMASGTSKKTELKLIGVARASLEELLLDFQDFLRQKGLKLWGKE
;
A
#
# COMPACT_ATOMS: atom_id res chain seq x y z
N MET A 1 30.67 14.89 -31.20
CA MET A 1 30.25 13.62 -30.55
C MET A 1 30.14 13.93 -29.08
N THR A 2 28.92 14.11 -28.58
CA THR A 2 28.67 14.42 -27.16
C THR A 2 28.87 13.14 -26.36
N ASP A 3 29.75 13.17 -25.37
CA ASP A 3 29.93 12.09 -24.40
C ASP A 3 28.58 11.61 -23.88
N PRO A 4 28.30 10.30 -23.90
CA PRO A 4 27.16 9.77 -23.17
C PRO A 4 27.46 10.00 -21.69
N LYS A 5 26.79 10.97 -21.06
CA LYS A 5 26.85 11.21 -19.62
C LYS A 5 26.82 9.85 -18.91
N GLU A 6 27.93 9.50 -18.25
CA GLU A 6 27.99 8.30 -17.42
C GLU A 6 26.80 8.33 -16.47
N SER A 7 25.87 7.40 -16.67
CA SER A 7 24.77 7.24 -15.76
C SER A 7 25.33 6.70 -14.45
N PRO A 8 25.00 7.29 -13.29
CA PRO A 8 25.55 6.83 -12.03
C PRO A 8 25.26 5.34 -11.83
N LEU A 9 26.25 4.59 -11.31
CA LEU A 9 26.16 3.14 -11.06
C LEU A 9 24.90 2.75 -10.28
N ILE A 10 24.45 3.65 -9.40
CA ILE A 10 23.20 3.54 -8.67
C ILE A 10 22.27 4.67 -9.14
N PRO A 11 21.11 4.36 -9.75
CA PRO A 11 20.14 5.37 -10.12
C PRO A 11 19.47 6.00 -8.88
N PRO A 12 18.84 7.19 -9.02
CA PRO A 12 18.03 7.78 -7.95
C PRO A 12 16.96 6.80 -7.43
N HIS A 13 16.85 6.67 -6.12
CA HIS A 13 15.96 5.72 -5.44
C HIS A 13 15.59 6.25 -4.04
N GLY A 14 14.58 5.65 -3.40
CA GLY A 14 14.21 5.97 -2.02
C GLY A 14 13.38 7.25 -1.81
N GLY A 15 13.03 7.97 -2.89
CA GLY A 15 12.12 9.14 -2.86
C GLY A 15 10.65 8.80 -2.62
N TYR A 16 10.35 7.70 -1.91
CA TYR A 16 8.97 7.18 -1.78
C TYR A 16 7.98 8.17 -1.16
N ARG A 17 8.45 9.08 -0.31
CA ARG A 17 7.58 10.10 0.34
C ARG A 17 6.94 11.06 -0.66
N GLU A 18 7.54 11.22 -1.84
CA GLU A 18 7.02 12.06 -2.92
C GLU A 18 6.08 11.28 -3.85
N LEU A 19 6.00 9.95 -3.72
CA LEU A 19 5.11 9.14 -4.53
C LEU A 19 3.66 9.32 -4.06
N GLN A 20 2.79 9.70 -4.98
CA GLN A 20 1.35 9.76 -4.72
C GLN A 20 0.80 8.42 -4.22
N SER A 21 1.30 7.30 -4.74
CA SER A 21 0.90 5.96 -4.28
C SER A 21 1.24 5.72 -2.81
N TYR A 22 2.39 6.20 -2.33
CA TYR A 22 2.77 6.10 -0.93
C TYR A 22 1.88 6.99 -0.06
N GLN A 23 1.72 8.27 -0.42
CA GLN A 23 0.89 9.22 0.31
C GLN A 23 -0.57 8.74 0.42
N MET A 24 -1.14 8.23 -0.67
CA MET A 24 -2.48 7.65 -0.65
C MET A 24 -2.55 6.38 0.20
N SER A 25 -1.55 5.50 0.13
CA SER A 25 -1.50 4.31 0.99
C SER A 25 -1.38 4.64 2.48
N GLU A 26 -0.77 5.78 2.81
CA GLU A 26 -0.68 6.29 4.19
C GLU A 26 -2.05 6.75 4.69
N ILE A 27 -2.77 7.53 3.90
CA ILE A 27 -4.14 7.93 4.21
C ILE A 27 -5.04 6.69 4.38
N VAL A 28 -4.91 5.70 3.50
CA VAL A 28 -5.66 4.44 3.59
C VAL A 28 -5.32 3.68 4.88
N TYR A 29 -4.05 3.65 5.29
CA TYR A 29 -3.64 3.02 6.55
C TYR A 29 -4.26 3.70 7.76
N ASP A 30 -4.15 5.02 7.86
CA ASP A 30 -4.67 5.78 9.00
C ASP A 30 -6.20 5.68 9.06
N ALA A 31 -6.87 5.79 7.91
CA ALA A 31 -8.32 5.62 7.82
C ALA A 31 -8.77 4.20 8.20
N THR A 32 -8.04 3.17 7.76
CA THR A 32 -8.32 1.77 8.12
C THR A 32 -8.18 1.55 9.62
N ALA A 33 -7.15 2.10 10.25
CA ALA A 33 -6.96 1.97 11.70
C ALA A 33 -8.14 2.58 12.48
N VAL A 34 -8.54 3.81 12.12
CA VAL A 34 -9.71 4.48 12.74
C VAL A 34 -11.00 3.72 12.47
N PHE A 35 -11.20 3.22 11.24
CA PHE A 35 -12.37 2.43 10.87
C PHE A 35 -12.46 1.15 11.70
N CYS A 36 -11.38 0.38 11.77
CA CYS A 36 -11.35 -0.89 12.50
C CYS A 36 -11.60 -0.65 14.00
N ASP A 37 -10.97 0.36 14.59
CA ASP A 37 -11.16 0.71 16.00
C ASP A 37 -12.61 1.12 16.34
N ARG A 38 -13.36 1.63 15.36
CA ARG A 38 -14.73 2.11 15.55
C ARG A 38 -15.78 1.06 15.23
N PHE A 39 -15.57 0.24 14.20
CA PHE A 39 -16.62 -0.58 13.60
C PHE A 39 -16.36 -2.08 13.67
N ILE A 40 -15.16 -2.49 14.07
CA ILE A 40 -14.77 -3.90 14.18
C ILE A 40 -14.36 -4.17 15.63
N ASP A 41 -14.74 -5.34 16.15
CA ASP A 41 -14.28 -5.75 17.48
C ASP A 41 -12.74 -5.79 17.50
N ARG A 42 -12.14 -5.03 18.41
CA ARG A 42 -10.68 -4.91 18.59
C ARG A 42 -9.98 -6.24 18.90
N ARG A 43 -10.72 -7.26 19.34
CA ARG A 43 -10.18 -8.60 19.62
C ARG A 43 -10.43 -9.57 18.46
N SER A 44 -11.11 -9.14 17.41
CA SER A 44 -11.39 -9.98 16.25
C SER A 44 -10.18 -10.10 15.35
N ARG A 45 -10.06 -11.27 14.71
CA ARG A 45 -9.04 -11.52 13.70
C ARG A 45 -9.15 -10.57 12.50
N THR A 46 -10.38 -10.19 12.13
CA THR A 46 -10.64 -9.25 11.03
C THR A 46 -10.04 -7.87 11.28
N HIS A 47 -10.09 -7.37 12.52
CA HIS A 47 -9.47 -6.10 12.88
C HIS A 47 -7.96 -6.14 12.60
N ASP A 48 -7.27 -7.15 13.13
CA ASP A 48 -5.83 -7.32 12.93
C ASP A 48 -5.47 -7.47 11.44
N GLN A 49 -6.25 -8.25 10.69
CA GLN A 49 -6.01 -8.50 9.27
C GLN A 49 -6.11 -7.23 8.44
N MET A 50 -7.19 -6.46 8.59
CA MET A 50 -7.38 -5.22 7.83
C MET A 50 -6.29 -4.19 8.13
N VAL A 51 -5.97 -3.98 9.41
CA VAL A 51 -4.91 -3.03 9.80
C VAL A 51 -3.54 -3.49 9.28
N GLN A 52 -3.26 -4.79 9.31
CA GLN A 52 -2.01 -5.35 8.82
C GLN A 52 -1.90 -5.28 7.29
N ALA A 53 -2.98 -5.55 6.56
CA ALA A 53 -3.01 -5.44 5.11
C ALA A 53 -2.74 -3.99 4.66
N ALA A 54 -3.39 -3.01 5.30
CA ALA A 54 -3.16 -1.60 5.04
C ALA A 54 -1.71 -1.18 5.33
N ARG A 55 -1.16 -1.62 6.47
CA ARG A 55 0.25 -1.37 6.85
C ARG A 55 1.22 -1.99 5.85
N SER A 56 0.99 -3.24 5.46
CA SER A 56 1.79 -3.99 4.50
C SER A 56 1.82 -3.29 3.15
N GLY A 57 0.68 -2.80 2.67
CA GLY A 57 0.58 -2.02 1.43
C GLY A 57 1.54 -0.82 1.43
N LYS A 58 1.45 0.02 2.46
CA LYS A 58 2.31 1.21 2.61
C LYS A 58 3.80 0.85 2.71
N GLN A 59 4.14 -0.13 3.54
CA GLN A 59 5.54 -0.50 3.79
C GLN A 59 6.22 -1.06 2.54
N ASN A 60 5.55 -1.94 1.80
CA ASN A 60 6.12 -2.52 0.59
C ASN A 60 6.35 -1.47 -0.51
N ILE A 61 5.57 -0.39 -0.56
CA ILE A 61 5.86 0.75 -1.46
C ILE A 61 7.18 1.44 -1.07
N ALA A 62 7.36 1.73 0.22
CA ALA A 62 8.59 2.35 0.71
C ALA A 62 9.81 1.45 0.48
N GLU A 63 9.72 0.18 0.87
CA GLU A 63 10.80 -0.80 0.70
C GLU A 63 11.13 -1.05 -0.78
N GLY A 64 10.10 -1.16 -1.64
CA GLY A 64 10.28 -1.31 -3.08
C GLY A 64 11.02 -0.13 -3.70
N SER A 65 10.64 1.10 -3.32
CA SER A 65 11.31 2.32 -3.76
C SER A 65 12.77 2.40 -3.28
N MET A 66 13.05 1.99 -2.04
CA MET A 66 14.42 1.93 -1.53
C MET A 66 15.27 0.89 -2.28
N ALA A 67 14.70 -0.28 -2.59
CA ALA A 67 15.39 -1.35 -3.32
C ALA A 67 15.63 -1.04 -4.80
N SER A 68 14.90 -0.08 -5.39
CA SER A 68 14.96 0.25 -6.82
C SER A 68 16.35 0.69 -7.32
N GLY A 69 17.19 1.20 -6.42
CA GLY A 69 18.57 1.60 -6.71
C GLY A 69 19.53 0.43 -6.89
N THR A 70 19.21 -0.74 -6.32
CA THR A 70 20.10 -1.91 -6.30
C THR A 70 19.51 -3.13 -6.99
N SER A 71 18.17 -3.25 -7.08
CA SER A 71 17.49 -4.40 -7.68
C SER A 71 16.09 -4.06 -8.20
N LYS A 72 15.94 -3.99 -9.53
CA LYS A 72 14.64 -3.89 -10.20
C LYS A 72 13.73 -5.10 -9.95
N LYS A 73 14.33 -6.29 -9.81
CA LYS A 73 13.58 -7.50 -9.46
C LYS A 73 12.92 -7.38 -8.09
N THR A 74 13.63 -6.84 -7.10
CA THR A 74 13.11 -6.65 -5.74
C THR A 74 12.07 -5.55 -5.71
N GLU A 75 12.31 -4.43 -6.38
CA GLU A 75 11.33 -3.36 -6.55
C GLU A 75 10.00 -3.90 -7.09
N LEU A 76 10.01 -4.57 -8.25
CA LEU A 76 8.79 -5.11 -8.85
C LEU A 76 8.07 -6.12 -7.95
N LYS A 77 8.82 -6.96 -7.24
CA LYS A 77 8.25 -7.91 -6.28
C LYS A 77 7.51 -7.18 -5.15
N LEU A 78 8.15 -6.20 -4.52
CA LEU A 78 7.56 -5.49 -3.37
C LEU A 78 6.36 -4.63 -3.80
N ILE A 79 6.44 -3.97 -4.96
CA ILE A 79 5.27 -3.25 -5.52
C ILE A 79 4.11 -4.23 -5.82
N GLY A 80 4.41 -5.44 -6.29
CA GLY A 80 3.41 -6.51 -6.46
C GLY A 80 2.74 -6.91 -5.14
N VAL A 81 3.53 -7.09 -4.07
CA VAL A 81 3.01 -7.39 -2.72
C VAL A 81 2.16 -6.22 -2.20
N ALA A 82 2.62 -4.98 -2.36
CA ALA A 82 1.87 -3.79 -1.94
C ALA A 82 0.48 -3.76 -2.59
N ARG A 83 0.42 -4.00 -3.91
CA ARG A 83 -0.85 -4.05 -4.65
C ARG A 83 -1.75 -5.17 -4.13
N ALA A 84 -1.21 -6.36 -3.91
CA ALA A 84 -1.99 -7.49 -3.38
C ALA A 84 -2.56 -7.19 -1.98
N SER A 85 -1.78 -6.60 -1.08
CA SER A 85 -2.26 -6.22 0.26
C SER A 85 -3.36 -5.16 0.22
N LEU A 86 -3.29 -4.18 -0.70
CA LEU A 86 -4.34 -3.17 -0.85
C LEU A 86 -5.61 -3.73 -1.50
N GLU A 87 -5.48 -4.72 -2.38
CA GLU A 87 -6.62 -5.43 -2.96
C GLU A 87 -7.34 -6.27 -1.89
N GLU A 88 -6.59 -7.00 -1.05
CA GLU A 88 -7.13 -7.75 0.08
C GLU A 88 -7.92 -6.84 1.02
N LEU A 89 -7.34 -5.70 1.39
CA LEU A 89 -8.01 -4.68 2.21
C LEU A 89 -9.31 -4.16 1.57
N LEU A 90 -9.31 -3.93 0.25
CA LEU A 90 -10.50 -3.48 -0.47
C LEU A 90 -11.62 -4.53 -0.40
N LEU A 91 -11.27 -5.82 -0.56
CA LEU A 91 -12.23 -6.91 -0.42
C LEU A 91 -12.77 -7.00 1.01
N ASP A 92 -11.93 -6.81 2.03
CA ASP A 92 -12.39 -6.77 3.43
C ASP A 92 -13.42 -5.66 3.69
N PHE A 93 -13.21 -4.46 3.11
CA PHE A 93 -14.20 -3.39 3.18
C PHE A 93 -15.51 -3.76 2.46
N GLN A 94 -15.42 -4.36 1.27
CA GLN A 94 -16.60 -4.80 0.52
C GLN A 94 -17.38 -5.88 1.28
N ASP A 95 -16.68 -6.83 1.92
CA ASP A 95 -17.27 -7.86 2.73
C ASP A 95 -17.94 -7.29 3.98
N PHE A 96 -17.30 -6.33 4.65
CA PHE A 96 -17.92 -5.62 5.78
C PHE A 96 -19.26 -4.98 5.37
N LEU A 97 -19.29 -4.28 4.22
CA LEU A 97 -20.52 -3.64 3.72
C LEU A 97 -21.58 -4.69 3.37
N ARG A 98 -21.20 -5.72 2.60
CA ARG A 98 -22.10 -6.79 2.15
C ARG A 98 -22.73 -7.53 3.33
N GLN A 99 -21.93 -7.94 4.32
CA GLN A 99 -22.42 -8.70 5.48
C GLN A 99 -23.35 -7.87 6.37
N LYS A 100 -23.25 -6.54 6.34
CA LYS A 100 -24.10 -5.62 7.11
C LYS A 100 -25.25 -5.00 6.29
N GLY A 101 -25.39 -5.39 5.01
CA GLY A 101 -26.42 -4.83 4.12
C GLY A 101 -26.25 -3.34 3.83
N LEU A 102 -25.02 -2.82 3.92
CA LEU A 102 -24.70 -1.41 3.67
C LEU A 102 -24.46 -1.18 2.17
N LYS A 103 -24.83 0.01 1.69
CA LYS A 103 -24.66 0.39 0.29
C LYS A 103 -23.18 0.64 -0.02
N LEU A 104 -22.65 -0.03 -1.05
CA LEU A 104 -21.40 0.36 -1.69
C LEU A 104 -21.63 1.61 -2.54
N TRP A 105 -20.85 2.65 -2.31
CA TRP A 105 -20.94 3.88 -3.10
C TRP A 105 -20.16 3.74 -4.40
N GLY A 106 -20.70 4.32 -5.48
CA GLY A 106 -19.99 4.48 -6.74
C GLY A 106 -18.85 5.49 -6.60
N LYS A 107 -18.01 5.57 -7.62
CA LYS A 107 -16.88 6.53 -7.66
C LYS A 107 -17.30 7.93 -8.13
N GLU A 108 -18.61 8.20 -8.14
CA GLU A 108 -19.24 9.35 -8.82
C GLU A 108 -19.57 10.48 -7.86
#